data_AF-A0A8S3HZR3-F1
#
_entry.id   AF-A0A8S3HZR3-F1
#
_cell.length_a   1.000
_cell.length_b   1.000
_cell.length_c   1.000
_cell.angle_alpha   90.00
_cell.angle_beta   90.00
_cell.angle_gamma   90.00
#
_symmetry.space_group_name_H-M   'P 1'
#
loop_
_entity.id
_entity.type
_entity.pdbx_description
1 polymer ?
#
loop_
_entity_poly.entity_id
_entity_poly.type
_entity_poly.pdbx_seq_one_letter_code
_entity_poly.pdbx_strand_id
1 'polypeptide(L)'
;ILVDQKQEFLDKSLNIIETSLKRVIKKKFEKDQQRGEQYLSDVKGRITTSTNVNQAVQSTDLVIEAIIENLEIKQKLFQQIDQAAPKHTIFTSNTSSLPITDIAKDVQRQDKFGGLHFFNPVPVMKLLEVIRISGTSDETFQKLLDFGKALGKATVSCK
;
A
#
# COMPACT_ATOMS: atom_id res chain seq x y z
N ILE A 1 0.61 4.26 7.83
CA ILE A 1 1.96 4.80 8.12
C ILE A 1 2.77 4.69 6.85
N LEU A 2 3.44 5.76 6.40
CA LEU A 2 4.39 5.72 5.29
C LEU A 2 5.79 5.41 5.85
N VAL A 3 6.46 4.42 5.28
CA VAL A 3 7.76 3.95 5.75
C VAL A 3 8.79 4.04 4.64
N ASP A 4 9.97 4.56 4.96
CA ASP A 4 11.13 4.59 4.07
C ASP A 4 12.42 4.52 4.91
N GLN A 5 13.57 4.28 4.28
CA GLN A 5 14.85 4.09 4.96
C GLN A 5 15.40 5.38 5.58
N LYS A 6 15.06 6.54 5.04
CA LYS A 6 15.59 7.83 5.48
C LYS A 6 14.51 8.91 5.52
N GLN A 7 14.65 9.83 6.47
CA GLN A 7 13.76 10.98 6.61
C GLN A 7 13.68 11.83 5.33
N GLU A 8 14.81 12.01 4.62
CA GLU A 8 14.84 12.77 3.37
C GLU A 8 13.92 12.17 2.27
N PHE A 9 13.72 10.85 2.25
CA PHE A 9 12.84 10.19 1.27
C PHE A 9 11.37 10.32 1.68
N LEU A 10 11.09 10.30 2.98
CA LEU A 10 9.76 10.58 3.53
C LEU A 10 9.34 12.01 3.22
N ASP A 11 10.22 12.99 3.43
CA ASP A 11 9.95 14.40 3.17
C ASP A 11 9.66 14.64 1.68
N LYS A 12 10.47 14.04 0.79
CA LYS A 12 10.23 14.05 -0.66
C LYS A 12 8.88 13.44 -1.02
N SER A 13 8.53 12.29 -0.42
CA SER A 13 7.27 11.61 -0.65
C SER A 13 6.07 12.43 -0.21
N LEU A 14 6.13 13.07 0.97
CA LEU A 14 5.09 13.97 1.46
C LEU A 14 4.88 15.18 0.54
N ASN A 15 5.97 15.75 -0.01
CA ASN A 15 5.87 16.83 -0.99
C ASN A 15 5.20 16.39 -2.30
N ILE A 16 5.50 15.18 -2.77
CA ILE A 16 4.85 14.60 -3.96
C ILE A 16 3.36 14.37 -3.69
N ILE A 17 3.01 13.82 -2.52
CA ILE A 17 1.62 13.61 -2.10
C ILE A 17 0.88 14.94 -2.04
N GLU A 18 1.46 15.98 -1.42
CA GLU A 18 0.86 17.31 -1.34
C GLU A 18 0.63 17.90 -2.74
N THR A 19 1.61 17.80 -3.63
CA THR A 19 1.49 18.28 -5.01
C THR A 19 0.38 17.56 -5.77
N SER A 20 0.28 16.23 -5.58
CA SER A 20 -0.79 15.42 -6.17
C SER A 20 -2.17 15.82 -5.62
N LEU A 21 -2.29 15.99 -4.30
CA LEU A 21 -3.51 16.42 -3.63
C LEU A 21 -3.96 17.80 -4.10
N LYS A 22 -3.05 18.76 -4.27
CA LYS A 22 -3.38 20.10 -4.82
C LYS A 22 -4.01 20.00 -6.21
N ARG A 23 -3.54 19.09 -7.08
CA ARG A 23 -4.15 18.85 -8.40
C ARG A 23 -5.55 18.26 -8.29
N VAL A 24 -5.78 17.34 -7.35
CA VAL A 24 -7.10 16.75 -7.08
C VAL A 24 -8.05 17.81 -6.52
N ILE A 25 -7.59 18.62 -5.56
CA ILE A 25 -8.37 19.68 -4.91
C ILE A 25 -8.80 20.73 -5.93
N LYS A 26 -7.89 21.19 -6.80
CA LYS A 26 -8.21 22.16 -7.87
C LYS A 26 -9.38 21.68 -8.74
N LYS A 27 -9.47 20.38 -9.01
CA LYS A 27 -10.57 19.79 -9.79
C LYS A 27 -11.85 19.58 -8.98
N LYS A 28 -11.73 19.16 -7.72
CA LYS A 28 -12.86 18.75 -6.87
C LYS A 28 -13.54 19.92 -6.14
N PHE A 29 -12.78 20.95 -5.81
CA PHE A 29 -13.19 22.09 -4.98
C PHE A 29 -12.95 23.44 -5.68
N GLU A 30 -13.08 23.48 -7.01
CA GLU A 30 -12.82 24.67 -7.84
C GLU A 30 -13.55 25.93 -7.35
N LYS A 31 -14.76 25.76 -6.80
CA LYS A 31 -15.63 26.84 -6.33
C LYS A 31 -15.58 27.09 -4.81
N ASP A 32 -14.80 26.30 -4.07
CA ASP A 32 -14.78 26.31 -2.61
C ASP A 32 -13.37 26.03 -2.10
N GLN A 33 -12.53 27.06 -2.18
CA GLN A 33 -11.11 26.96 -1.81
C GLN A 33 -10.93 26.61 -0.33
N GLN A 34 -11.77 27.15 0.55
CA GLN A 34 -11.70 26.89 2.00
C GLN A 34 -11.91 25.41 2.29
N ARG A 35 -12.91 24.78 1.66
CA ARG A 35 -13.13 23.33 1.79
C ARG A 35 -11.99 22.51 1.18
N GLY A 36 -11.37 23.01 0.11
CA GLY A 36 -10.17 22.41 -0.48
C GLY A 36 -8.98 22.39 0.48
N GLU A 37 -8.73 23.49 1.18
CA GLU A 37 -7.67 23.62 2.19
C GLU A 37 -7.93 22.74 3.41
N GLN A 38 -9.18 22.70 3.89
CA GLN A 38 -9.57 21.78 4.97
C GLN A 38 -9.35 20.32 4.57
N TYR A 39 -9.76 19.93 3.36
CA TYR A 39 -9.52 18.58 2.84
C TYR A 39 -8.03 18.22 2.77
N LEU A 40 -7.18 19.16 2.35
CA LEU A 40 -5.73 18.96 2.34
C LEU A 40 -5.19 18.70 3.75
N SER A 41 -5.59 19.53 4.71
CA SER A 41 -5.20 19.41 6.11
C SER A 41 -5.62 18.06 6.70
N ASP A 42 -6.88 17.67 6.49
CA ASP A 42 -7.44 16.42 7.00
C ASP A 42 -6.71 15.18 6.45
N VAL A 43 -6.40 15.17 5.15
CA VAL A 43 -5.68 14.06 4.53
C VAL A 43 -4.24 13.99 5.04
N LYS A 44 -3.54 15.12 5.13
CA LYS A 44 -2.17 15.17 5.66
C LYS A 44 -2.13 14.73 7.12
N GLY A 45 -3.09 15.14 7.95
CA GLY A 45 -3.18 14.75 9.36
C GLY A 45 -3.36 13.25 9.60
N ARG A 46 -3.83 12.49 8.61
CA ARG A 46 -3.97 11.02 8.67
C ARG A 46 -2.69 10.27 8.27
N ILE A 47 -1.71 10.97 7.70
CA ILE A 47 -0.45 10.36 7.25
C ILE A 47 0.59 10.54 8.35
N THR A 48 0.98 9.43 8.96
CA THR A 48 2.16 9.35 9.84
C THR A 48 3.30 8.70 9.09
N THR A 49 4.54 9.07 9.43
CA THR A 49 5.76 8.54 8.80
C THR A 49 6.63 7.82 9.83
N SER A 50 7.43 6.86 9.36
CA SER A 50 8.42 6.18 10.20
C SER A 50 9.63 5.76 9.36
N THR A 51 10.83 5.79 9.94
CA THR A 51 12.02 5.15 9.37
C THR A 51 12.26 3.74 9.93
N ASN A 52 11.44 3.31 10.89
CA ASN A 52 11.50 1.99 11.50
C ASN A 52 10.29 1.17 11.06
N VAL A 53 10.53 0.22 10.15
CA VAL A 53 9.47 -0.65 9.61
C VAL A 53 8.91 -1.61 10.67
N ASN A 54 9.76 -2.13 11.56
CA ASN A 54 9.32 -3.08 12.59
C ASN A 54 8.34 -2.43 13.57
N GLN A 55 8.62 -1.19 13.98
CA GLN A 55 7.70 -0.44 14.83
C GLN A 55 6.39 -0.10 14.09
N ALA A 56 6.49 0.26 12.80
CA ALA A 56 5.32 0.65 12.02
C ALA A 56 4.32 -0.52 11.85
N VAL A 57 4.80 -1.75 11.70
CA VAL A 57 3.90 -2.90 11.46
C VAL A 57 3.19 -3.41 12.71
N GLN A 58 3.60 -3.03 13.93
CA GLN A 58 3.06 -3.54 15.20
C GLN A 58 1.56 -3.28 15.43
N SER A 59 0.97 -2.32 14.70
CA SER A 59 -0.46 -1.97 14.77
C SER A 59 -1.11 -1.85 13.39
N THR A 60 -0.54 -2.54 12.40
CA THR A 60 -0.97 -2.44 11.00
C THR A 60 -1.87 -3.59 10.61
N ASP A 61 -3.04 -3.30 10.05
CA ASP A 61 -3.95 -4.32 9.48
C ASP A 61 -3.53 -4.77 8.08
N LEU A 62 -3.01 -3.87 7.26
CA LEU A 62 -2.64 -4.11 5.86
C LEU A 62 -1.31 -3.44 5.52
N VAL A 63 -0.35 -4.22 5.02
CA VAL A 63 0.92 -3.74 4.48
C VAL A 63 0.87 -3.78 2.94
N ILE A 64 1.26 -2.68 2.31
CA ILE A 64 1.45 -2.57 0.87
C ILE A 64 2.93 -2.25 0.62
N GLU A 65 3.66 -3.22 0.09
CA GLU A 65 5.08 -3.12 -0.23
C GLU A 65 5.25 -2.52 -1.65
N ALA A 66 6.05 -1.46 -1.76
CA ALA A 66 6.33 -0.75 -3.02
C ALA A 66 7.79 -0.26 -3.11
N ILE A 67 8.73 -1.10 -2.67
CA ILE A 67 10.17 -0.87 -2.75
C ILE A 67 10.69 -1.26 -4.14
N ILE A 68 11.99 -1.04 -4.35
CA ILE A 68 12.70 -1.43 -5.57
C ILE A 68 12.41 -2.88 -6.00
N GLU A 69 12.39 -3.08 -7.31
CA GLU A 69 11.99 -4.34 -7.94
C GLU A 69 13.13 -5.38 -7.90
N ASN A 70 13.42 -5.87 -6.69
CA ASN A 70 14.44 -6.85 -6.41
C ASN A 70 13.88 -7.93 -5.47
N LEU A 71 13.90 -9.19 -5.92
CA LEU A 71 13.30 -10.31 -5.20
C LEU A 71 13.91 -10.52 -3.81
N GLU A 72 15.24 -10.54 -3.70
CA GLU A 72 15.92 -10.80 -2.42
C GLU A 72 15.60 -9.71 -1.38
N ILE A 73 15.55 -8.45 -1.81
CA ILE A 73 15.27 -7.33 -0.91
C ILE A 73 13.83 -7.39 -0.43
N LYS A 74 12.88 -7.72 -1.31
CA LYS A 74 11.47 -7.91 -0.94
C LYS A 74 11.29 -9.09 0.01
N GLN A 75 11.92 -10.23 -0.26
CA GLN A 75 11.89 -11.41 0.62
C GLN A 75 12.44 -11.09 2.01
N LYS A 76 13.62 -10.44 2.08
CA LYS A 76 14.23 -10.01 3.36
C LYS A 76 13.31 -9.06 4.13
N LEU A 77 12.69 -8.10 3.45
CA LEU A 77 11.74 -7.19 4.07
C LEU A 77 10.55 -7.94 4.66
N PHE A 78 9.91 -8.84 3.89
CA PHE A 78 8.76 -9.59 4.36
C PHE A 78 9.11 -10.54 5.51
N GLN A 79 10.25 -11.23 5.45
CA GLN A 79 10.75 -12.06 6.54
C GLN A 79 10.95 -11.24 7.83
N GLN A 80 11.50 -10.03 7.71
CA GLN A 80 11.71 -9.13 8.84
C GLN A 80 10.38 -8.68 9.46
N ILE A 81 9.43 -8.20 8.65
CA ILE A 81 8.18 -7.64 9.19
C ILE A 81 7.19 -8.72 9.64
N ASP A 82 7.29 -9.95 9.13
CA ASP A 82 6.45 -11.07 9.55
C ASP A 82 6.59 -11.37 11.05
N GLN A 83 7.81 -11.21 11.58
CA GLN A 83 8.13 -11.42 12.99
C GLN A 83 7.56 -10.32 13.90
N ALA A 84 7.43 -9.09 13.38
CA ALA A 84 6.99 -7.92 14.15
C ALA A 84 5.50 -7.61 14.00
N ALA A 85 4.87 -8.03 12.90
CA ALA A 85 3.48 -7.72 12.59
C ALA A 85 2.50 -8.61 13.40
N PRO A 86 1.40 -8.04 13.93
CA PRO A 86 0.31 -8.80 14.55
C PRO A 86 -0.19 -9.92 13.65
N LYS A 87 -0.60 -11.07 14.20
CA LYS A 87 -1.05 -12.24 13.40
C LYS A 87 -2.18 -11.96 12.39
N HIS A 88 -2.97 -10.90 12.60
CA HIS A 88 -4.07 -10.53 11.70
C HIS A 88 -3.62 -9.75 10.46
N THR A 89 -2.41 -9.19 10.46
CA THR A 89 -1.92 -8.33 9.39
C THR A 89 -1.86 -9.06 8.05
N ILE A 90 -2.42 -8.43 7.02
CA ILE A 90 -2.36 -8.86 5.62
C ILE A 90 -1.15 -8.20 4.95
N PHE A 91 -0.37 -8.99 4.22
CA PHE A 91 0.78 -8.54 3.44
C PHE A 91 0.48 -8.54 1.95
N THR A 92 0.85 -7.46 1.29
CA THR A 92 0.70 -7.34 -0.17
C THR A 92 1.93 -6.69 -0.79
N SER A 93 2.25 -7.10 -2.02
CA SER A 93 3.24 -6.40 -2.85
C SER A 93 2.56 -5.72 -4.04
N ASN A 94 3.04 -4.53 -4.39
CA ASN A 94 2.68 -3.79 -5.60
C ASN A 94 3.52 -4.17 -6.83
N THR A 95 4.34 -5.22 -6.73
CA THR A 95 5.23 -5.65 -7.83
C THR A 95 4.51 -5.77 -9.18
N SER A 96 5.21 -5.43 -10.26
CA SER A 96 4.71 -5.53 -11.64
C SER A 96 5.31 -6.72 -12.39
N SER A 97 6.45 -7.26 -11.94
CA SER A 97 7.21 -8.26 -12.72
C SER A 97 7.62 -9.51 -11.96
N LEU A 98 7.58 -9.48 -10.62
CA LEU A 98 7.99 -10.62 -9.79
C LEU A 98 6.77 -11.46 -9.40
N PRO A 99 6.84 -12.80 -9.48
CA PRO A 99 5.76 -13.65 -8.99
C PRO A 99 5.53 -13.45 -7.49
N ILE A 100 4.26 -13.23 -7.10
CA ILE A 100 3.87 -13.08 -5.68
C ILE A 100 4.27 -14.32 -4.86
N THR A 101 4.22 -15.51 -5.47
CA THR A 101 4.66 -16.77 -4.86
C THR A 101 6.12 -16.73 -4.44
N ASP A 102 6.98 -16.12 -5.26
CA ASP A 102 8.41 -16.07 -5.02
C ASP A 102 8.73 -15.07 -3.91
N ILE A 103 8.04 -13.92 -3.92
CA ILE A 103 8.17 -12.91 -2.85
C ILE A 103 7.71 -13.49 -1.50
N ALA A 104 6.62 -14.26 -1.49
CA ALA A 104 6.02 -14.81 -0.29
C ALA A 104 6.81 -15.98 0.32
N LYS A 105 7.81 -16.54 -0.37
CA LYS A 105 8.41 -17.86 -0.08
C LYS A 105 8.70 -18.15 1.40
N ASP A 106 9.28 -17.19 2.12
CA ASP A 106 9.76 -17.38 3.50
C ASP A 106 8.87 -16.69 4.56
N VAL A 107 7.64 -16.35 4.19
CA VAL A 107 6.63 -15.76 5.08
C VAL A 107 5.79 -16.86 5.73
N GLN A 108 5.54 -16.80 7.03
CA GLN A 108 4.76 -17.82 7.75
C GLN A 108 3.26 -17.70 7.49
N ARG A 109 2.75 -16.47 7.33
CA ARG A 109 1.32 -16.16 7.11
C ARG A 109 0.87 -16.22 5.65
N GLN A 110 1.12 -17.34 4.98
CA GLN A 110 0.75 -17.52 3.57
C GLN A 110 -0.74 -17.25 3.29
N ASP A 111 -1.62 -17.58 4.26
CA ASP A 111 -3.05 -17.32 4.19
C ASP A 111 -3.43 -15.84 4.14
N LYS A 112 -2.51 -14.96 4.59
CA LYS A 112 -2.66 -13.49 4.62
C LYS A 112 -1.67 -12.78 3.70
N PHE A 113 -1.18 -13.44 2.67
CA PHE A 113 -0.28 -12.84 1.67
C PHE A 113 -0.95 -12.75 0.29
N GLY A 114 -0.74 -11.66 -0.44
CA GLY A 114 -1.24 -11.50 -1.81
C GLY A 114 -0.54 -10.37 -2.57
N GLY A 115 -1.13 -9.95 -3.69
CA GLY A 115 -0.66 -8.80 -4.47
C GLY A 115 -1.75 -7.74 -4.62
N LEU A 116 -1.34 -6.48 -4.60
CA LEU A 116 -2.15 -5.30 -4.93
C LEU A 116 -1.38 -4.47 -5.95
N HIS A 117 -1.53 -4.80 -7.23
CA HIS A 117 -0.80 -4.13 -8.30
C HIS A 117 -1.58 -2.91 -8.80
N PHE A 118 -1.12 -1.74 -8.38
CA PHE A 118 -1.65 -0.44 -8.78
C PHE A 118 -0.98 0.07 -10.07
N PHE A 119 -1.79 0.69 -10.92
CA PHE A 119 -1.32 1.30 -12.16
C PHE A 119 -0.93 2.78 -11.96
N ASN A 120 0.19 3.19 -12.54
CA ASN A 120 0.71 4.56 -12.43
C ASN A 120 0.07 5.47 -13.50
N PRO A 121 -0.43 6.69 -13.17
CA PRO A 121 -0.51 7.29 -11.84
C PRO A 121 -1.67 6.77 -10.98
N VAL A 122 -1.34 6.32 -9.77
CA VAL A 122 -2.29 5.67 -8.84
C VAL A 122 -3.55 6.51 -8.57
N PRO A 123 -3.50 7.84 -8.37
CA PRO A 123 -4.72 8.61 -8.13
C PRO A 123 -5.66 8.71 -9.35
N VAL A 124 -5.16 8.43 -10.55
CA VAL A 124 -5.88 8.61 -11.83
C VAL A 124 -6.34 7.28 -12.41
N MET A 125 -5.50 6.25 -12.34
CA MET A 125 -5.80 4.94 -12.91
C MET A 125 -6.88 4.23 -12.11
N LYS A 126 -7.88 3.65 -12.80
CA LYS A 126 -9.03 3.00 -12.14
C LYS A 126 -8.78 1.55 -11.79
N LEU A 127 -7.91 0.87 -12.53
CA LEU A 127 -7.67 -0.56 -12.38
C LEU A 127 -6.81 -0.86 -11.14
N LEU A 128 -7.14 -1.94 -10.44
CA LEU A 128 -6.33 -2.57 -9.41
C LEU A 128 -6.37 -4.08 -9.63
N GLU A 129 -5.21 -4.69 -9.86
CA GLU A 129 -5.09 -6.14 -9.91
C GLU A 129 -4.90 -6.69 -8.50
N VAL A 130 -5.78 -7.61 -8.12
CA VAL A 130 -5.72 -8.32 -6.84
C VAL A 130 -5.28 -9.74 -7.12
N ILE A 131 -4.07 -10.07 -6.68
CA ILE A 131 -3.41 -11.33 -7.01
C ILE A 131 -3.47 -12.24 -5.78
N ARG A 132 -4.03 -13.45 -5.95
CA ARG A 132 -3.99 -14.51 -4.93
C ARG A 132 -2.99 -15.58 -5.31
N ILE A 133 -2.27 -16.08 -4.33
CA ILE A 133 -1.45 -17.29 -4.47
C ILE A 133 -2.19 -18.50 -3.89
N SER A 134 -1.65 -19.70 -4.10
CA SER A 134 -2.24 -20.96 -3.59
C SER A 134 -2.53 -20.92 -2.08
N GLY A 135 -1.61 -20.31 -1.32
CA GLY A 135 -1.75 -20.17 0.13
C GLY A 135 -2.79 -19.14 0.58
N THR A 136 -3.12 -18.15 -0.24
CA THR A 136 -4.00 -17.03 0.15
C THR A 136 -5.40 -17.55 0.47
N SER A 137 -5.88 -17.23 1.68
CA SER A 137 -7.25 -17.58 2.09
C SER A 137 -8.30 -16.81 1.29
N ASP A 138 -9.47 -17.39 1.12
CA ASP A 138 -10.59 -16.71 0.47
C ASP A 138 -11.04 -15.46 1.25
N GLU A 139 -10.93 -15.49 2.59
CA GLU A 139 -11.20 -14.33 3.45
C GLU A 139 -10.24 -13.17 3.14
N THR A 140 -8.93 -13.43 3.10
CA THR A 140 -7.93 -12.42 2.75
C THR A 140 -8.17 -11.90 1.34
N PHE A 141 -8.41 -12.78 0.38
CA PHE A 141 -8.66 -12.38 -0.99
C PHE A 141 -9.87 -11.45 -1.11
N GLN A 142 -10.96 -11.78 -0.42
CA GLN A 142 -12.16 -10.94 -0.38
C GLN A 142 -11.90 -9.57 0.27
N LYS A 143 -11.16 -9.53 1.38
CA LYS A 143 -10.73 -8.28 2.04
C LYS A 143 -9.92 -7.38 1.10
N LEU A 144 -9.04 -7.96 0.28
CA LEU A 144 -8.24 -7.20 -0.70
C LEU A 144 -9.10 -6.64 -1.84
N LEU A 145 -10.07 -7.41 -2.34
CA LEU A 145 -11.04 -6.92 -3.32
C LEU A 145 -11.86 -5.76 -2.74
N ASP A 146 -12.34 -5.90 -1.51
CA ASP A 146 -13.18 -4.88 -0.89
C ASP A 146 -12.39 -3.62 -0.52
N PHE A 147 -11.12 -3.77 -0.12
CA PHE A 147 -10.19 -2.64 0.02
C PHE A 147 -10.05 -1.87 -1.30
N GLY A 148 -9.83 -2.57 -2.42
CA GLY A 148 -9.75 -1.95 -3.74
C GLY A 148 -11.02 -1.18 -4.12
N LYS A 149 -12.19 -1.77 -3.90
CA LYS A 149 -13.49 -1.11 -4.13
C LYS A 149 -13.68 0.12 -3.23
N ALA A 150 -13.29 0.04 -1.97
CA ALA A 150 -13.37 1.16 -1.02
C ALA A 150 -12.49 2.35 -1.45
N LEU A 151 -11.38 2.08 -2.14
CA LEU A 151 -10.54 3.11 -2.78
C LEU A 151 -11.13 3.67 -4.09
N GLY A 152 -12.29 3.18 -4.54
CA GLY A 152 -12.92 3.53 -5.81
C GLY A 152 -12.22 2.91 -7.03
N LYS A 153 -11.47 1.82 -6.85
CA LYS A 153 -10.84 1.07 -7.94
C LYS A 153 -11.77 0.01 -8.52
N ALA A 154 -11.61 -0.25 -9.81
CA ALA A 154 -12.13 -1.43 -10.47
C ALA A 154 -11.15 -2.58 -10.21
N THR A 155 -11.54 -3.52 -9.37
CA THR A 155 -10.69 -4.66 -8.99
C THR A 155 -10.83 -5.80 -9.98
N VAL A 156 -9.70 -6.36 -10.42
CA VAL A 156 -9.64 -7.58 -11.24
C VAL A 156 -8.93 -8.68 -10.47
N SER A 157 -9.51 -9.88 -10.51
CA SER A 157 -8.94 -11.08 -9.88
C SER A 157 -7.85 -11.66 -10.78
N CYS A 158 -6.65 -11.79 -10.25
CA CYS A 158 -5.51 -12.45 -10.91
C CYS A 158 -5.09 -13.69 -10.11
N LYS A 159 -4.53 -14.68 -10.81
CA LYS A 159 -3.99 -15.92 -10.24
C LYS A 159 -2.52 -16.05 -10.59
#